data_AF-A0A9E2CRV7-F1
#
_entry.id   AF-A0A9E2CRV7-F1
#
_cell.length_a   1.000
_cell.length_b   1.000
_cell.length_c   1.000
_cell.angle_alpha   90.00
_cell.angle_beta   90.00
_cell.angle_gamma   90.00
#
_symmetry.space_group_name_H-M   'P 1'
#
loop_
_entity.id
_entity.type
_entity.pdbx_description
1 polymer ?
#
loop_
_entity_poly.entity_id
_entity_poly.type
_entity_poly.pdbx_seq_one_letter_code
_entity_poly.pdbx_strand_id
1 'polypeptide(L)'
;MNLTEDEWRQALVDAVGAEPVVDDPSAKTASEIADMLKCCQGAARKYVKQAIEDGKMSRVRVMRLKSDGRPTPVWAYKFTDEWLASR
;
A
#
# COMPACT_ATOMS: atom_id res chain seq x y z
N MET A 1 -22.53 -26.70 -4.14
CA MET A 1 -22.10 -25.64 -5.08
C MET A 1 -20.59 -25.61 -5.02
N ASN A 2 -19.90 -26.00 -6.10
CA ASN A 2 -18.43 -25.96 -6.11
C ASN A 2 -18.02 -24.53 -6.42
N LEU A 3 -17.32 -23.89 -5.48
CA LEU A 3 -16.72 -22.58 -5.69
C LEU A 3 -15.69 -22.69 -6.83
N THR A 4 -15.70 -21.71 -7.71
CA THR A 4 -14.65 -21.52 -8.71
C THR A 4 -13.31 -21.23 -8.02
N GLU A 5 -12.19 -21.40 -8.73
CA GLU A 5 -10.86 -21.18 -8.17
C GLU A 5 -10.68 -19.75 -7.61
N ASP A 6 -11.26 -18.76 -8.29
CA ASP A 6 -11.23 -17.36 -7.86
C ASP A 6 -12.07 -17.12 -6.60
N GLU A 7 -13.26 -17.74 -6.50
CA GLU A 7 -14.08 -17.67 -5.30
C GLU A 7 -13.41 -18.35 -4.10
N TRP A 8 -12.68 -19.45 -4.33
CA TRP A 8 -11.87 -20.10 -3.30
C TRP A 8 -10.73 -19.22 -2.82
N ARG A 9 -10.03 -18.55 -3.73
CA ARG A 9 -8.95 -17.61 -3.40
C ARG A 9 -9.49 -16.43 -2.59
N GLN A 10 -10.62 -15.86 -3.00
CA GLN A 10 -11.25 -14.76 -2.28
C GLN A 10 -11.74 -15.19 -0.89
N ALA A 11 -12.41 -16.35 -0.78
CA ALA A 11 -12.85 -16.88 0.51
C ALA A 11 -11.68 -17.18 1.45
N LEU A 12 -10.55 -17.64 0.91
CA LEU A 12 -9.33 -17.84 1.70
C LEU A 12 -8.77 -16.49 2.17
N VAL A 13 -8.63 -15.52 1.28
CA VAL A 13 -8.17 -14.14 1.60
C VAL A 13 -9.01 -13.53 2.70
N ASP A 14 -10.34 -13.63 2.60
CA ASP A 14 -11.29 -13.12 3.60
C ASP A 14 -11.16 -13.88 4.93
N ALA A 15 -10.99 -15.21 4.89
CA ALA A 15 -10.84 -16.05 6.08
C ALA A 15 -9.52 -15.83 6.83
N VAL A 16 -8.42 -15.56 6.12
CA VAL A 16 -7.12 -15.25 6.77
C VAL A 16 -6.98 -13.75 7.10
N GLY A 17 -7.97 -12.93 6.77
CA GLY A 17 -7.92 -11.47 6.94
C GLY A 17 -6.80 -10.82 6.13
N ALA A 18 -6.43 -11.41 4.99
CA ALA A 18 -5.40 -10.88 4.13
C ALA A 18 -5.93 -9.62 3.43
N GLU A 19 -5.33 -8.46 3.70
CA GLU A 19 -5.70 -7.25 2.97
C GLU A 19 -5.41 -7.42 1.47
N PRO A 20 -6.34 -7.03 0.59
CA PRO A 20 -6.17 -7.20 -0.85
C PRO A 20 -4.94 -6.42 -1.31
N VAL A 21 -4.13 -7.06 -2.15
CA VAL A 21 -3.00 -6.39 -2.78
C VAL A 21 -3.51 -5.65 -4.01
N VAL A 22 -3.46 -4.33 -3.97
CA VAL A 22 -3.91 -3.45 -5.04
C VAL A 22 -2.72 -3.14 -5.94
N ASP A 23 -2.91 -3.20 -7.26
CA ASP A 23 -1.91 -2.68 -8.20
C ASP A 23 -2.12 -1.18 -8.37
N ASP A 24 -1.47 -0.40 -7.50
CA ASP A 24 -1.54 1.07 -7.53
C ASP A 24 -0.14 1.65 -7.83
N PRO A 25 0.09 2.20 -9.05
CA PRO A 25 1.37 2.80 -9.43
C PRO A 25 1.63 4.15 -8.74
N SER A 26 0.58 4.82 -8.24
CA SER A 26 0.70 6.09 -7.53
C SER A 26 1.19 5.91 -6.09
N ALA A 27 0.97 4.73 -5.50
CA ALA A 27 1.40 4.42 -4.15
C ALA A 27 2.92 4.30 -4.03
N LYS A 28 3.50 4.94 -3.02
CA LYS A 28 4.94 4.95 -2.74
C LYS A 28 5.24 4.29 -1.41
N THR A 29 6.28 3.46 -1.37
CA THR A 29 6.82 2.87 -0.14
C THR A 29 7.50 3.93 0.72
N ALA A 30 7.74 3.63 2.00
CA ALA A 30 8.46 4.55 2.89
C ALA A 30 9.88 4.88 2.39
N SER A 31 10.52 3.95 1.67
CA SER A 31 11.85 4.18 1.08
C SER A 31 11.76 5.17 -0.07
N GLU A 32 10.82 4.98 -1.00
CA GLU A 32 10.62 5.90 -2.11
C GLU A 32 10.27 7.31 -1.61
N ILE A 33 9.44 7.42 -0.58
CA ILE A 33 9.11 8.72 0.05
C ILE A 33 10.33 9.36 0.68
N ALA A 34 11.18 8.59 1.38
CA ALA A 34 12.44 9.08 1.92
C ALA A 34 13.37 9.60 0.82
N ASP A 35 13.47 8.89 -0.31
CA ASP A 35 14.30 9.28 -1.45
C ASP A 35 13.77 10.55 -2.14
N MET A 36 12.44 10.72 -2.20
CA MET A 36 11.76 11.91 -2.72
C MET A 36 11.98 13.13 -1.81
N LEU A 37 11.84 12.94 -0.50
CA LEU A 37 11.97 14.02 0.50
C LEU A 37 13.42 14.27 0.93
N LYS A 38 14.38 13.50 0.42
CA LYS A 38 15.81 13.55 0.79
C LYS A 38 16.01 13.47 2.31
N CYS A 39 15.28 12.56 2.95
CA CYS A 39 15.34 12.33 4.38
C CYS A 39 15.59 10.86 4.71
N CYS A 40 15.84 10.53 5.99
CA CYS A 40 15.97 9.14 6.40
C CYS A 40 14.61 8.43 6.41
N GLN A 41 14.58 7.11 6.20
CA GLN A 41 13.34 6.33 6.22
C GLN A 41 12.55 6.46 7.53
N GLY A 42 13.24 6.64 8.65
CA GLY A 42 12.60 6.89 9.94
C GLY A 42 11.79 8.19 9.96
N ALA A 43 12.33 9.26 9.37
CA ALA A 43 11.63 10.54 9.24
C ALA A 43 10.45 10.41 8.26
N ALA A 44 10.64 9.77 7.09
CA ALA A 44 9.57 9.52 6.14
C ALA A 44 8.39 8.75 6.78
N ARG A 45 8.66 7.71 7.58
CA ARG A 45 7.62 6.98 8.32
C ARG A 45 6.86 7.87 9.30
N LYS A 46 7.53 8.80 9.99
CA LYS A 46 6.87 9.76 10.88
C LYS A 46 5.95 10.70 10.10
N TYR A 47 6.40 11.27 8.99
CA TYR A 47 5.59 12.15 8.16
C TYR A 47 4.37 11.44 7.58
N VAL A 48 4.57 10.22 7.06
CA VAL A 48 3.48 9.39 6.53
C VAL A 48 2.48 9.03 7.62
N LYS A 49 2.95 8.63 8.80
CA LYS A 49 2.07 8.33 9.95
C LYS A 49 1.19 9.53 10.28
N GLN A 50 1.79 10.72 10.39
CA GLN A 50 1.02 11.95 10.63
C GLN A 50 0.03 12.23 9.50
N ALA A 51 0.43 12.07 8.24
CA ALA A 51 -0.46 12.29 7.10
C ALA A 51 -1.65 11.30 7.06
N ILE A 52 -1.47 10.08 7.55
CA ILE A 52 -2.56 9.10 7.73
C ILE A 52 -3.49 9.54 8.87
N GLU A 53 -2.95 9.95 10.01
CA GLU A 53 -3.73 10.45 11.15
C GLU A 53 -4.54 11.71 10.78
N ASP A 54 -3.98 12.55 9.91
CA ASP A 54 -4.65 13.74 9.36
C ASP A 54 -5.68 13.42 8.25
N GLY A 55 -5.87 12.14 7.88
CA GLY A 55 -6.79 11.70 6.82
C GLY A 55 -6.35 12.06 5.39
N LYS A 56 -5.10 12.50 5.20
CA LYS A 56 -4.55 12.91 3.89
C LYS A 56 -4.07 11.72 3.07
N MET A 57 -3.60 10.68 3.75
CA MET A 57 -3.03 9.48 3.12
C MET A 57 -3.67 8.22 3.66
N SER A 58 -3.65 7.16 2.85
CA SER A 58 -4.01 5.81 3.25
C SER A 58 -2.83 4.87 3.02
N ARG A 59 -2.80 3.79 3.82
CA ARG A 59 -1.83 2.70 3.66
C ARG A 59 -2.48 1.60 2.83
N VAL A 60 -1.78 1.13 1.81
CA VAL A 60 -2.23 0.08 0.89
C VAL A 60 -1.16 -0.98 0.72
N ARG A 61 -1.59 -2.23 0.49
CA ARG A 61 -0.71 -3.33 0.06
C ARG A 61 -0.56 -3.27 -1.46
N VAL A 62 0.67 -3.19 -1.96
CA VAL A 62 0.97 -3.22 -3.40
C VAL A 62 2.01 -4.27 -3.74
N MET A 63 1.96 -4.82 -4.95
CA MET A 63 3.05 -5.69 -5.44
C MET A 63 4.22 -4.84 -5.92
N ARG A 64 5.44 -5.18 -5.47
CA ARG A 64 6.69 -4.61 -5.99
C ARG A 64 7.68 -5.71 -6.30
N LEU A 65 8.44 -5.52 -7.37
CA LEU A 65 9.57 -6.39 -7.69
C LEU A 65 10.73 -6.02 -6.76
N LYS A 66 11.22 -7.00 -6.00
CA LYS A 66 12.48 -6.86 -5.27
C LYS A 66 13.66 -6.94 -6.23
N SER A 67 14.84 -6.60 -5.73
CA SER A 67 16.11 -6.70 -6.48
C SER A 67 16.43 -8.12 -6.97
N ASP A 68 15.85 -9.14 -6.35
CA ASP A 68 15.96 -10.55 -6.73
C ASP A 68 14.91 -10.99 -7.77
N GLY A 69 14.14 -10.04 -8.32
CA GLY A 69 13.10 -10.31 -9.33
C GLY A 69 11.81 -10.90 -8.77
N ARG A 70 11.70 -11.14 -7.45
CA ARG A 70 10.50 -11.72 -6.86
C ARG A 70 9.41 -10.65 -6.66
N PRO A 71 8.18 -10.87 -7.15
CA PRO A 71 7.06 -10.00 -6.85
C PRO A 71 6.68 -10.21 -5.38
N THR A 72 6.86 -9.19 -4.55
CA THR A 72 6.57 -9.23 -3.13
C THR A 72 5.52 -8.18 -2.79
N PRO A 73 4.48 -8.52 -2.02
CA PRO A 73 3.55 -7.52 -1.51
C PRO A 73 4.24 -6.69 -0.43
N VAL A 74 4.18 -5.36 -0.58
CA VAL A 74 4.78 -4.39 0.34
C VAL A 74 3.76 -3.35 0.75
N TRP A 75 3.99 -2.73 1.91
CA TRP A 75 3.21 -1.57 2.33
C TRP A 75 3.67 -0.32 1.58
N ALA A 76 2.71 0.34 0.94
CA ALA A 76 2.88 1.64 0.31
C ALA A 76 1.79 2.61 0.80
N TYR A 77 1.97 3.88 0.45
CA TYR A 77 1.12 4.97 0.90
C TYR A 77 0.72 5.79 -0.31
N LYS A 78 -0.55 6.20 -0.35
CA LYS A 78 -1.08 7.10 -1.36
C LYS A 78 -1.94 8.17 -0.71
N PHE A 79 -2.14 9.28 -1.41
CA PHE A 79 -3.10 10.28 -0.98
C PHE A 79 -4.52 9.73 -1.10
N THR A 80 -5.40 10.15 -0.20
CA THR A 80 -6.83 9.81 -0.27
C THR A 80 -7.50 10.61 -1.37
N ASP A 81 -8.51 10.02 -2.01
CA ASP A 81 -9.26 10.69 -3.07
C ASP A 81 -9.99 11.92 -2.52
N GLU A 82 -10.47 11.88 -1.26
CA GLU A 82 -11.08 13.04 -0.61
C GLU A 82 -10.09 14.21 -0.47
N TRP A 83 -8.84 13.91 -0.10
CA TRP A 83 -7.83 14.94 0.02
C TRP A 83 -7.44 15.53 -1.33
N LEU A 84 -7.32 14.69 -2.36
CA LEU A 84 -7.04 15.13 -3.73
C LEU A 84 -8.19 15.99 -4.30
N ALA A 85 -9.44 15.66 -4.01
CA ALA A 85 -10.61 16.43 -4.44
C ALA A 85 -10.77 17.77 -3.71
N SER A 86 -10.16 17.94 -2.54
CA SER A 86 -10.19 19.18 -1.74
C SER A 86 -9.17 20.25 -2.17
N ARG A 87 -8.41 20.00 -3.24
CA ARG A 87 -7.35 20.88 -3.77
C ARG A 87 -7.79 21.56 -5.06
#